data_AF-A0ABD3Z9U5-F1
#
_entry.id   AF-A0ABD3Z9U5-F1
#
_cell.length_a   1.000
_cell.length_b   1.000
_cell.length_c   1.000
_cell.angle_alpha   90.00
_cell.angle_beta   90.00
_cell.angle_gamma   90.00
#
_symmetry.space_group_name_H-M   'P 1'
#
loop_
_entity.id
_entity.type
_entity.pdbx_description
1 polymer ?
#
loop_
_entity_poly.entity_id
_entity_poly.type
_entity_poly.pdbx_seq_one_letter_code
_entity_poly.pdbx_strand_id
1 'polypeptide(L)'
;MAVGTQSSASGVGSVATGGNSLASGDYSIAAGFQAGATGTGSLALGSQSKALADSATSVGKGAVANKYNSVALGAGSVTDRDNSVSVGSAGNERQITSVAAGTADTDAANVGQLNSAIAAEQAAREAGDAASLAAANSYTDASSASMLKQANSYTDASSASTLNQANSYTDKSSASTLKQANSYTDASSASTLNQANSYTDASSASTLNQANTYTDASSVSTLNQANSYTDASSANTLNQANSYTDASSASMLNQANSYTDTATAAAVDKSKDYTDTATAAAVDKSKDYTDTATAAAVDKSKDYTDTATAAAVDKSKDYTDTATAAAVDKSKDYTDTATAAAVDKSKDYTDTATAAAVDKSKDYTDHRVDNLTSTAVEQSNSYTNEKYDQSINYAQNAANQAESNAASYTDNRVNALSHSTNQRFKQLNSKIDRAEKRLNAGVAGVTAIASIPYVAENSFSYGIGLGNYQNGNAIAGGVNYKTSPNTNVRLNVSWDSSRNSAVGIGFAGGW
;
A
#
# COMPACT_ATOMS: atom_id res chain seq x y z
N MET A 1 72.74 64.12 -50.23
CA MET A 1 74.16 63.92 -49.84
C MET A 1 74.52 62.45 -50.04
N ALA A 2 75.54 62.12 -50.82
CA ALA A 2 75.95 60.75 -51.08
C ALA A 2 77.43 60.53 -50.68
N VAL A 3 77.72 59.54 -49.82
CA VAL A 3 79.06 59.23 -49.32
C VAL A 3 79.34 57.72 -49.41
N GLY A 4 80.20 57.33 -50.34
CA GLY A 4 80.60 55.94 -50.58
C GLY A 4 80.74 55.62 -52.07
N THR A 5 81.48 54.56 -52.40
CA THR A 5 81.61 54.12 -53.80
C THR A 5 80.25 53.73 -54.36
N GLN A 6 79.80 54.38 -55.43
CA GLN A 6 78.49 54.17 -56.07
C GLN A 6 77.27 54.46 -55.17
N SER A 7 77.44 55.22 -54.09
CA SER A 7 76.28 55.72 -53.33
C SER A 7 75.53 56.76 -54.15
N SER A 8 74.19 56.74 -54.14
CA SER A 8 73.33 57.70 -54.83
C SER A 8 72.25 58.24 -53.90
N ALA A 9 72.16 59.55 -53.80
CA ALA A 9 71.14 60.27 -53.05
C ALA A 9 70.41 61.22 -54.01
N SER A 10 69.37 60.73 -54.68
CA SER A 10 68.69 61.43 -55.78
C SER A 10 67.37 62.11 -55.36
N GLY A 11 66.79 61.72 -54.23
CA GLY A 11 65.62 62.39 -53.68
C GLY A 11 65.98 63.76 -53.09
N VAL A 12 65.02 64.69 -53.09
CA VAL A 12 65.20 66.01 -52.48
C VAL A 12 65.50 65.84 -50.99
N GLY A 13 66.60 66.43 -50.51
CA GLY A 13 66.99 66.31 -49.10
C GLY A 13 67.46 64.91 -48.65
N SER A 14 67.67 63.97 -49.58
CA SER A 14 68.05 62.59 -49.25
C SER A 14 69.50 62.43 -48.80
N VAL A 15 69.78 61.37 -48.04
CA VAL A 15 71.13 60.99 -47.58
C VAL A 15 71.40 59.52 -47.89
N ALA A 16 72.49 59.24 -48.61
CA ALA A 16 72.96 57.90 -48.90
C ALA A 16 74.40 57.73 -48.39
N THR A 17 74.65 56.82 -47.46
CA THR A 17 75.99 56.54 -46.93
C THR A 17 76.29 55.04 -46.92
N GLY A 18 77.43 54.66 -47.49
CA GLY A 18 77.84 53.28 -47.70
C GLY A 18 77.95 52.93 -49.19
N GLY A 19 78.80 51.94 -49.51
CA GLY A 19 78.98 51.51 -50.90
C GLY A 19 77.66 51.00 -51.50
N ASN A 20 77.30 51.46 -52.70
CA ASN A 20 76.05 51.13 -53.39
C ASN A 20 74.76 51.46 -52.60
N SER A 21 74.80 52.35 -51.61
CA SER A 21 73.57 52.81 -50.93
C SER A 21 72.73 53.68 -51.87
N LEU A 22 71.41 53.51 -51.88
CA LEU A 22 70.46 54.25 -52.70
C LEU A 22 69.42 54.94 -51.83
N ALA A 23 69.41 56.27 -51.81
CA ALA A 23 68.35 57.09 -51.21
C ALA A 23 67.64 57.85 -52.33
N SER A 24 66.56 57.28 -52.89
CA SER A 24 65.86 57.84 -54.05
C SER A 24 64.52 58.49 -53.71
N GLY A 25 63.95 58.18 -52.55
CA GLY A 25 62.76 58.90 -52.07
C GLY A 25 63.12 60.29 -51.55
N ASP A 26 62.23 61.26 -51.70
CA ASP A 26 62.42 62.58 -51.09
C ASP A 26 62.50 62.43 -49.56
N TYR A 27 63.42 63.17 -48.94
CA TYR A 27 63.71 63.13 -47.50
C TYR A 27 64.15 61.76 -46.96
N SER A 28 64.58 60.85 -47.84
CA SER A 28 64.97 59.48 -47.45
C SER A 28 66.40 59.38 -46.93
N ILE A 29 66.65 58.38 -46.08
CA ILE A 29 67.98 58.07 -45.53
C ILE A 29 68.30 56.60 -45.78
N ALA A 30 69.36 56.32 -46.53
CA ALA A 30 69.91 54.99 -46.74
C ALA A 30 71.33 54.91 -46.17
N ALA A 31 71.53 54.12 -45.12
CA ALA A 31 72.81 53.99 -44.42
C ALA A 31 73.22 52.51 -44.28
N GLY A 32 74.26 52.12 -45.02
CA GLY A 32 74.80 50.76 -45.06
C GLY A 32 75.15 50.32 -46.48
N PHE A 33 76.04 49.32 -46.60
CA PHE A 33 76.37 48.73 -47.91
C PHE A 33 75.11 48.14 -48.56
N GLN A 34 74.76 48.62 -49.75
CA GLN A 34 73.52 48.28 -50.48
C GLN A 34 72.21 48.60 -49.74
N ALA A 35 72.22 49.54 -48.79
CA ALA A 35 70.97 50.04 -48.19
C ALA A 35 70.13 50.78 -49.23
N GLY A 36 68.81 50.57 -49.27
CA GLY A 36 67.89 51.18 -50.23
C GLY A 36 66.69 51.84 -49.56
N ALA A 37 66.63 53.16 -49.57
CA ALA A 37 65.48 53.94 -49.10
C ALA A 37 64.81 54.62 -50.31
N THR A 38 63.76 53.97 -50.84
CA THR A 38 63.11 54.39 -52.09
C THR A 38 61.77 55.05 -51.88
N GLY A 39 61.14 54.86 -50.72
CA GLY A 39 59.91 55.57 -50.35
C GLY A 39 60.18 56.99 -49.88
N THR A 40 59.19 57.87 -50.04
CA THR A 40 59.23 59.24 -49.52
C THR A 40 59.29 59.22 -48.00
N GLY A 41 60.22 59.96 -47.39
CA GLY A 41 60.46 60.01 -45.95
C GLY A 41 60.91 58.67 -45.34
N SER A 42 61.44 57.75 -46.15
CA SER A 42 61.81 56.41 -45.69
C SER A 42 63.22 56.35 -45.08
N LEU A 43 63.43 55.40 -44.16
CA LEU A 43 64.71 55.16 -43.49
C LEU A 43 65.15 53.71 -43.68
N ALA A 44 66.31 53.46 -44.29
CA ALA A 44 66.92 52.15 -44.42
C ALA A 44 68.30 52.15 -43.74
N LEU A 45 68.41 51.51 -42.57
CA LEU A 45 69.61 51.43 -41.75
C LEU A 45 70.09 49.97 -41.60
N GLY A 46 71.20 49.63 -42.25
CA GLY A 46 71.81 48.30 -42.24
C GLY A 46 72.26 47.85 -43.63
N SER A 47 73.19 46.89 -43.70
CA SER A 47 73.59 46.35 -45.01
C SER A 47 72.41 45.63 -45.66
N GLN A 48 72.12 45.96 -46.93
CA GLN A 48 70.99 45.41 -47.69
C GLN A 48 69.60 45.71 -47.08
N SER A 49 69.49 46.61 -46.11
CA SER A 49 68.17 47.04 -45.60
C SER A 49 67.41 47.80 -46.69
N LYS A 50 66.11 47.56 -46.82
CA LYS A 50 65.26 48.18 -47.83
C LYS A 50 64.02 48.80 -47.19
N ALA A 51 63.86 50.11 -47.34
CA ALA A 51 62.64 50.83 -46.99
C ALA A 51 61.98 51.28 -48.30
N LEU A 52 61.05 50.47 -48.79
CA LEU A 52 60.55 50.53 -50.17
C LEU A 52 59.28 51.36 -50.33
N ALA A 53 58.50 51.53 -49.26
CA ALA A 53 57.24 52.27 -49.26
C ALA A 53 57.37 53.63 -48.55
N ASP A 54 56.42 54.53 -48.80
CA ASP A 54 56.41 55.86 -48.16
C ASP A 54 56.29 55.74 -46.63
N SER A 55 57.04 56.59 -45.93
CA SER A 55 57.17 56.59 -44.46
C SER A 55 57.63 55.27 -43.85
N ALA A 56 58.19 54.35 -44.66
CA ALA A 56 58.67 53.07 -44.16
C ALA A 56 60.04 53.19 -43.47
N THR A 57 60.24 52.44 -42.40
CA THR A 57 61.51 52.36 -41.66
C THR A 57 62.00 50.92 -41.62
N SER A 58 63.23 50.68 -42.05
CA SER A 58 63.87 49.37 -42.07
C SER A 58 65.19 49.45 -41.32
N VAL A 59 65.32 48.73 -40.21
CA VAL A 59 66.49 48.75 -39.34
C VAL A 59 66.98 47.32 -39.12
N GLY A 60 68.12 46.99 -39.71
CA GLY A 60 68.76 45.68 -39.61
C GLY A 60 69.25 45.16 -40.96
N LYS A 61 70.28 44.30 -40.95
CA LYS A 61 70.83 43.70 -42.17
C LYS A 61 69.73 42.93 -42.91
N GLY A 62 69.49 43.27 -44.18
CA GLY A 62 68.49 42.62 -45.02
C GLY A 62 67.04 42.81 -44.57
N ALA A 63 66.74 43.73 -43.64
CA ALA A 63 65.37 44.06 -43.26
C ALA A 63 64.63 44.73 -44.43
N VAL A 64 63.34 44.45 -44.62
CA VAL A 64 62.54 44.97 -45.73
C VAL A 64 61.22 45.55 -45.22
N ALA A 65 61.11 46.88 -45.21
CA ALA A 65 59.87 47.59 -44.93
C ALA A 65 59.23 48.01 -46.27
N ASN A 66 58.25 47.25 -46.75
CA ASN A 66 57.60 47.41 -48.06
C ASN A 66 56.11 47.79 -47.96
N LYS A 67 55.67 48.25 -46.79
CA LYS A 67 54.30 48.70 -46.52
C LYS A 67 54.27 50.15 -46.05
N TYR A 68 53.19 50.85 -46.31
CA TYR A 68 53.06 52.27 -45.96
C TYR A 68 53.16 52.46 -44.44
N ASN A 69 53.94 53.44 -44.00
CA ASN A 69 54.10 53.79 -42.58
C ASN A 69 54.41 52.56 -41.70
N SER A 70 55.27 51.66 -42.18
CA SER A 70 55.61 50.40 -41.50
C SER A 70 57.06 50.38 -41.03
N VAL A 71 57.35 49.57 -40.00
CA VAL A 71 58.69 49.41 -39.43
C VAL A 71 59.13 47.95 -39.49
N ALA A 72 60.19 47.63 -40.23
CA ALA A 72 60.88 46.35 -40.15
C ALA A 72 62.05 46.48 -39.17
N LEU A 73 61.95 45.84 -37.99
CA LEU A 73 62.93 45.95 -36.91
C LEU A 73 63.67 44.62 -36.71
N GLY A 74 64.99 44.63 -36.89
CA GLY A 74 65.86 43.46 -36.78
C GLY A 74 66.27 42.87 -38.14
N ALA A 75 67.39 42.13 -38.15
CA ALA A 75 67.93 41.55 -39.38
C ALA A 75 66.95 40.60 -40.06
N GLY A 76 66.73 40.74 -41.37
CA GLY A 76 65.80 39.90 -42.13
C GLY A 76 64.31 40.06 -41.77
N SER A 77 63.94 41.07 -40.98
CA SER A 77 62.53 41.36 -40.70
C SER A 77 61.83 41.89 -41.96
N VAL A 78 60.56 41.52 -42.15
CA VAL A 78 59.75 41.93 -43.30
C VAL A 78 58.39 42.39 -42.82
N THR A 79 57.94 43.55 -43.28
CA THR A 79 56.58 44.05 -43.01
C THR A 79 55.58 43.43 -43.98
N ASP A 80 54.39 43.09 -43.51
CA ASP A 80 53.30 42.56 -44.35
C ASP A 80 52.03 43.43 -44.31
N ARG A 81 51.96 44.40 -43.40
CA ARG A 81 50.83 45.33 -43.22
C ARG A 81 51.25 46.80 -43.12
N ASP A 82 50.41 47.70 -43.60
CA ASP A 82 50.56 49.13 -43.38
C ASP A 82 50.36 49.48 -41.89
N ASN A 83 50.98 50.57 -41.42
CA ASN A 83 50.87 51.06 -40.04
C ASN A 83 51.22 49.98 -38.98
N SER A 84 52.30 49.23 -39.21
CA SER A 84 52.69 48.12 -38.34
C SER A 84 54.19 48.07 -38.07
N VAL A 85 54.57 47.46 -36.93
CA VAL A 85 55.96 47.11 -36.61
C VAL A 85 56.11 45.61 -36.73
N SER A 86 56.96 45.15 -37.64
CA SER A 86 57.36 43.75 -37.76
C SER A 86 58.73 43.53 -37.11
N VAL A 87 58.78 42.62 -36.14
CA VAL A 87 60.02 42.21 -35.46
C VAL A 87 60.64 40.94 -36.05
N GLY A 88 60.12 40.44 -37.18
CA GLY A 88 60.56 39.19 -37.81
C GLY A 88 60.00 39.07 -39.22
N SER A 89 59.84 37.84 -39.70
CA SER A 89 59.14 37.54 -40.95
C SER A 89 58.40 36.22 -40.80
N ALA A 90 57.53 35.86 -41.74
CA ALA A 90 56.78 34.60 -41.68
C ALA A 90 57.73 33.40 -41.51
N GLY A 91 57.51 32.61 -40.45
CA GLY A 91 58.36 31.47 -40.08
C GLY A 91 59.69 31.84 -39.41
N ASN A 92 59.94 33.14 -39.17
CA ASN A 92 61.11 33.69 -38.49
C ASN A 92 60.67 34.74 -37.46
N GLU A 93 59.63 34.43 -36.68
CA GLU A 93 59.10 35.27 -35.63
C GLU A 93 60.12 35.42 -34.49
N ARG A 94 60.08 36.56 -33.80
CA ARG A 94 60.90 36.82 -32.61
C ARG A 94 60.03 36.98 -31.39
N GLN A 95 60.56 36.54 -30.25
CA GLN A 95 59.97 36.85 -28.95
C GLN A 95 60.33 38.29 -28.57
N ILE A 96 59.33 39.05 -28.12
CA ILE A 96 59.53 40.35 -27.47
C ILE A 96 59.61 40.08 -25.96
N THR A 97 60.80 40.21 -25.38
CA THR A 97 61.04 39.88 -23.96
C THR A 97 61.21 41.14 -23.13
N SER A 98 61.12 41.00 -21.80
CA SER A 98 61.17 42.12 -20.84
C SER A 98 60.03 43.14 -21.01
N VAL A 99 58.84 42.65 -21.40
CA VAL A 99 57.62 43.45 -21.53
C VAL A 99 56.94 43.57 -20.16
N ALA A 100 56.91 44.78 -19.62
CA ALA A 100 56.14 45.07 -18.40
C ALA A 100 54.64 44.83 -18.61
N ALA A 101 53.88 44.67 -17.53
CA ALA A 101 52.44 44.49 -17.65
C ALA A 101 51.79 45.74 -18.27
N GLY A 102 50.93 45.54 -19.27
CA GLY A 102 50.16 46.61 -19.88
C GLY A 102 49.16 47.20 -18.88
N THR A 103 48.97 48.51 -18.94
CA THR A 103 48.10 49.28 -18.03
C THR A 103 46.95 49.98 -18.74
N ALA A 104 47.04 50.16 -20.06
CA ALA A 104 45.98 50.67 -20.93
C ALA A 104 45.54 49.62 -21.96
N ASP A 105 44.36 49.80 -22.54
CA ASP A 105 43.75 48.85 -23.50
C ASP A 105 44.61 48.61 -24.77
N THR A 106 45.48 49.56 -25.10
CA THR A 106 46.37 49.50 -26.27
C THR A 106 47.80 49.07 -25.94
N ASP A 107 48.08 48.72 -24.67
CA ASP A 107 49.37 48.18 -24.27
C ASP A 107 49.46 46.69 -24.63
N ALA A 108 50.68 46.20 -24.86
CA ALA A 108 50.89 44.77 -25.05
C ALA A 108 50.67 44.02 -23.72
N ALA A 109 49.79 43.02 -23.72
CA ALA A 109 49.66 42.10 -22.60
C ALA A 109 50.86 41.14 -22.55
N ASN A 110 51.48 40.99 -21.38
CA ASN A 110 52.53 40.00 -21.19
C ASN A 110 51.96 38.63 -20.75
N VAL A 111 52.79 37.58 -20.78
CA VAL A 111 52.37 36.22 -20.41
C VAL A 111 51.90 36.12 -18.94
N GLY A 112 52.42 36.96 -18.05
CA GLY A 112 52.00 37.02 -16.65
C GLY A 112 50.54 37.48 -16.49
N GLN A 113 50.12 38.50 -17.25
CA GLN A 113 48.73 38.97 -17.26
C GLN A 113 47.79 37.88 -17.82
N LEU A 114 48.20 37.19 -18.89
CA LEU A 114 47.43 36.09 -19.45
C LEU A 114 47.26 34.93 -18.46
N ASN A 115 48.35 34.49 -17.81
CA ASN A 115 48.29 33.41 -16.82
C ASN A 115 47.41 33.80 -15.62
N SER A 116 47.47 35.05 -15.19
CA SER A 116 46.62 35.55 -14.09
C SER A 116 45.13 35.52 -14.47
N ALA A 117 44.79 35.92 -15.70
CA ALA A 117 43.42 35.85 -16.20
C ALA A 117 42.92 34.39 -16.30
N ILE A 118 43.76 33.46 -16.77
CA ILE A 118 43.44 32.03 -16.83
C ILE A 118 43.20 31.47 -15.42
N ALA A 119 44.07 31.78 -14.45
CA ALA A 119 43.92 31.34 -13.08
C ALA A 119 42.64 31.88 -12.43
N ALA A 120 42.31 33.16 -12.67
CA ALA A 120 41.08 33.77 -12.19
C ALA A 120 39.83 33.10 -12.77
N GLU A 121 39.83 32.80 -14.07
CA GLU A 121 38.74 32.07 -14.73
C GLU A 121 38.59 30.65 -14.17
N GLN A 122 39.70 29.93 -13.98
CA GLN A 122 39.67 28.59 -13.40
C GLN A 122 39.10 28.60 -11.98
N ALA A 123 39.54 29.53 -11.13
CA ALA A 123 39.01 29.69 -9.78
C ALA A 123 37.51 30.03 -9.77
N ALA A 124 37.07 30.89 -10.71
CA ALA A 124 35.65 31.22 -10.85
C ALA A 124 34.80 30.00 -11.25
N ARG A 125 35.32 29.16 -12.15
CA ARG A 125 34.68 27.90 -12.53
C ARG A 125 34.58 26.91 -11.37
N GLU A 126 35.69 26.69 -10.65
CA GLU A 126 35.72 25.78 -9.50
C GLU A 126 34.73 26.23 -8.40
N ALA A 127 34.64 27.54 -8.14
CA ALA A 127 33.65 28.09 -7.21
C ALA A 127 32.21 27.91 -7.71
N GLY A 128 31.96 28.11 -9.01
CA GLY A 128 30.65 27.90 -9.63
C GLY A 128 30.19 26.44 -9.62
N ASP A 129 31.11 25.51 -9.88
CA ASP A 129 30.86 24.06 -9.85
C ASP A 129 30.58 23.61 -8.41
N ALA A 130 31.34 24.10 -7.42
CA ALA A 130 31.12 23.80 -6.01
C ALA A 130 29.75 24.33 -5.52
N ALA A 131 29.37 25.55 -5.91
CA ALA A 131 28.06 26.12 -5.57
C ALA A 131 26.91 25.32 -6.20
N SER A 132 27.08 24.90 -7.46
CA SER A 132 26.09 24.09 -8.18
C SER A 132 25.92 22.71 -7.53
N LEU A 133 27.02 22.07 -7.13
CA LEU A 133 27.00 20.78 -6.43
C LEU A 133 26.34 20.90 -5.05
N ALA A 134 26.67 21.95 -4.28
CA ALA A 134 26.05 22.20 -2.98
C ALA A 134 24.53 22.41 -3.10
N ALA A 135 24.08 23.17 -4.11
CA ALA A 135 22.66 23.37 -4.37
C ALA A 135 21.95 22.06 -4.76
N ALA A 136 22.58 21.24 -5.62
CA ALA A 136 22.04 19.95 -6.02
C ALA A 136 21.92 18.96 -4.85
N ASN A 137 22.93 18.91 -3.98
CA ASN A 137 22.90 18.09 -2.76
C ASN A 137 21.80 18.57 -1.82
N SER A 138 21.71 19.87 -1.54
CA SER A 138 20.67 20.41 -0.67
C SER A 138 19.26 20.14 -1.19
N TYR A 139 19.04 20.23 -2.51
CA TYR A 139 17.76 19.90 -3.13
C TYR A 139 17.43 18.40 -2.99
N THR A 140 18.41 17.54 -3.24
CA THR A 140 18.26 16.07 -3.14
C THR A 140 17.99 15.64 -1.71
N ASP A 141 18.70 16.20 -0.73
CA ASP A 141 18.52 15.92 0.69
C ASP A 141 17.13 16.36 1.16
N ALA A 142 16.71 17.59 0.80
CA ALA A 142 15.39 18.10 1.16
C ALA A 142 14.26 17.27 0.52
N SER A 143 14.42 16.88 -0.75
CA SER A 143 13.45 16.04 -1.46
C SER A 143 13.37 14.65 -0.83
N SER A 144 14.52 14.05 -0.50
CA SER A 144 14.60 12.74 0.15
C SER A 144 13.97 12.76 1.55
N ALA A 145 14.26 13.81 2.34
CA ALA A 145 13.66 13.99 3.66
C ALA A 145 12.13 14.17 3.58
N SER A 146 11.65 14.94 2.60
CA SER A 146 10.21 15.11 2.37
C SER A 146 9.53 13.80 1.95
N MET A 147 10.14 13.05 1.04
CA MET A 147 9.63 11.74 0.61
C MET A 147 9.59 10.75 1.77
N LEU A 148 10.65 10.68 2.59
CA LEU A 148 10.69 9.80 3.76
C LEU A 148 9.61 10.18 4.78
N LYS A 149 9.42 11.48 5.03
CA LYS A 149 8.35 11.96 5.92
C LYS A 149 6.97 11.58 5.41
N GLN A 150 6.72 11.74 4.10
CA GLN A 150 5.44 11.40 3.49
C GLN A 150 5.19 9.88 3.50
N ALA A 151 6.22 9.08 3.21
CA ALA A 151 6.17 7.62 3.27
C ALA A 151 5.87 7.13 4.69
N ASN A 152 6.59 7.65 5.70
CA ASN A 152 6.33 7.30 7.09
C ASN A 152 4.90 7.68 7.51
N SER A 153 4.46 8.90 7.18
CA SER A 153 3.12 9.35 7.52
C SER A 153 2.02 8.50 6.85
N TYR A 154 2.25 8.03 5.62
CA TYR A 154 1.33 7.13 4.92
C TYR A 154 1.32 5.74 5.56
N THR A 155 2.49 5.19 5.89
CA THR A 155 2.63 3.89 6.55
C THR A 155 1.97 3.92 7.92
N ASP A 156 2.27 4.91 8.76
CA ASP A 156 1.67 5.05 10.09
C ASP A 156 0.15 5.17 10.02
N ALA A 157 -0.37 5.97 9.10
CA ALA A 157 -1.81 6.12 8.91
C ALA A 157 -2.47 4.83 8.41
N SER A 158 -1.81 4.12 7.50
CA SER A 158 -2.29 2.83 6.98
C SER A 158 -2.27 1.77 8.06
N SER A 159 -1.18 1.64 8.82
CA SER A 159 -1.05 0.72 9.94
C SER A 159 -2.09 1.00 11.04
N ALA A 160 -2.32 2.27 11.38
CA ALA A 160 -3.35 2.65 12.35
C ALA A 160 -4.76 2.30 11.84
N SER A 161 -5.05 2.54 10.55
CA SER A 161 -6.32 2.17 9.94
C SER A 161 -6.54 0.64 9.95
N THR A 162 -5.53 -0.13 9.56
CA THR A 162 -5.56 -1.60 9.59
C THR A 162 -5.79 -2.13 11.00
N LEU A 163 -5.05 -1.60 11.99
CA LEU A 163 -5.22 -2.01 13.38
C LEU A 163 -6.63 -1.70 13.91
N ASN A 164 -7.17 -0.52 13.59
CA ASN A 164 -8.54 -0.15 13.98
C ASN A 164 -9.60 -1.04 13.32
N GLN A 165 -9.42 -1.39 12.04
CA GLN A 165 -10.33 -2.30 11.34
C GLN A 165 -10.25 -3.72 11.91
N ALA A 166 -9.04 -4.23 12.17
CA ALA A 166 -8.82 -5.54 12.78
C ALA A 166 -9.45 -5.61 14.19
N ASN A 167 -9.19 -4.62 15.05
CA ASN A 167 -9.81 -4.55 16.37
C ASN A 167 -11.34 -4.50 16.27
N SER A 168 -11.89 -3.64 15.40
CA SER A 168 -13.34 -3.55 15.23
C SER A 168 -13.97 -4.85 14.73
N TYR A 169 -13.28 -5.57 13.85
CA TYR A 169 -13.72 -6.88 13.37
C TYR A 169 -13.66 -7.94 14.47
N THR A 170 -12.56 -8.02 15.21
CA THR A 170 -12.37 -8.94 16.33
C THR A 170 -13.39 -8.69 17.44
N ASP A 171 -13.65 -7.44 17.79
CA ASP A 171 -14.64 -7.08 18.83
C ASP A 171 -16.05 -7.47 18.41
N LYS A 172 -16.46 -7.15 17.17
CA LYS A 172 -17.79 -7.52 16.63
C LYS A 172 -17.95 -9.04 16.54
N SER A 173 -16.92 -9.74 16.08
CA SER A 173 -16.93 -11.19 15.94
C SER A 173 -16.96 -11.88 17.30
N SER A 174 -16.17 -11.42 18.25
CA SER A 174 -16.19 -11.89 19.64
C SER A 174 -17.54 -11.65 20.30
N ALA A 175 -18.12 -10.46 20.15
CA ALA A 175 -19.46 -10.16 20.67
C ALA A 175 -20.55 -11.04 20.04
N SER A 176 -20.46 -11.29 18.73
CA SER A 176 -21.40 -12.17 18.01
C SER A 176 -21.27 -13.63 18.46
N THR A 177 -20.03 -14.13 18.61
CA THR A 177 -19.75 -15.48 19.10
C THR A 177 -20.24 -15.64 20.54
N LEU A 178 -19.95 -14.69 21.43
CA LEU A 178 -20.44 -14.71 22.81
C LEU A 178 -21.98 -14.70 22.86
N LYS A 179 -22.63 -13.89 22.02
CA LYS A 179 -24.09 -13.86 21.94
C LYS A 179 -24.68 -15.19 21.48
N GLN A 180 -24.09 -15.83 20.47
CA GLN A 180 -24.51 -17.17 20.00
C GLN A 180 -24.26 -18.23 21.06
N ALA A 181 -23.10 -18.22 21.71
CA ALA A 181 -22.75 -19.13 22.80
C ALA A 181 -23.74 -19.01 23.96
N ASN A 182 -24.06 -17.79 24.41
CA ASN A 182 -25.06 -17.56 25.44
C ASN A 182 -26.44 -18.03 25.01
N SER A 183 -26.87 -17.72 23.78
CA SER A 183 -28.17 -18.18 23.27
C SER A 183 -28.26 -19.71 23.19
N TYR A 184 -27.16 -20.37 22.81
CA TYR A 184 -27.07 -21.83 22.81
C TYR A 184 -27.15 -22.38 24.23
N THR A 185 -26.33 -21.86 25.15
CA THR A 185 -26.33 -22.28 26.56
C THR A 185 -27.70 -22.07 27.21
N ASP A 186 -28.36 -20.94 26.98
CA ASP A 186 -29.70 -20.65 27.50
C ASP A 186 -30.73 -21.63 26.94
N ALA A 187 -30.72 -21.87 25.62
CA ALA A 187 -31.64 -22.80 24.97
C ALA A 187 -31.42 -24.25 25.44
N SER A 188 -30.16 -24.68 25.55
CA SER A 188 -29.80 -26.00 26.08
C SER A 188 -30.20 -26.14 27.55
N SER A 189 -29.93 -25.12 28.37
CA SER A 189 -30.30 -25.12 29.79
C SER A 189 -31.82 -25.17 29.97
N ALA A 190 -32.57 -24.39 29.17
CA ALA A 190 -34.03 -24.43 29.17
C ALA A 190 -34.59 -25.80 28.73
N SER A 191 -33.99 -26.42 27.70
CA SER A 191 -34.38 -27.76 27.25
C SER A 191 -34.11 -28.83 28.33
N THR A 192 -32.94 -28.76 28.97
CA THR A 192 -32.57 -29.64 30.08
C THR A 192 -33.52 -29.46 31.26
N LEU A 193 -33.79 -28.22 31.67
CA LEU A 193 -34.73 -27.93 32.76
C LEU A 193 -36.13 -28.44 32.45
N ASN A 194 -36.62 -28.26 31.21
CA ASN A 194 -37.92 -28.79 30.80
C ASN A 194 -37.96 -30.32 30.82
N GLN A 195 -36.89 -31.00 30.40
CA GLN A 195 -36.80 -32.46 30.48
C GLN A 195 -36.74 -32.94 31.94
N ALA A 196 -35.97 -32.28 32.79
CA ALA A 196 -35.84 -32.58 34.20
C ALA A 196 -37.18 -32.39 34.94
N ASN A 197 -37.89 -31.29 34.66
CA ASN A 197 -39.24 -31.05 35.18
C ASN A 197 -40.22 -32.09 34.68
N SER A 198 -40.23 -32.40 33.36
CA SER A 198 -41.11 -33.41 32.80
C SER A 198 -40.87 -34.80 33.40
N TYR A 199 -39.60 -35.15 33.66
CA TYR A 199 -39.25 -36.38 34.35
C TYR A 199 -39.75 -36.37 35.79
N THR A 200 -39.50 -35.29 36.53
CA THR A 200 -39.92 -35.13 37.93
C THR A 200 -41.44 -35.22 38.05
N ASP A 201 -42.19 -34.55 37.16
CA ASP A 201 -43.65 -34.58 37.11
C ASP A 201 -44.17 -35.99 36.78
N ALA A 202 -43.59 -36.66 35.78
CA ALA A 202 -43.98 -38.02 35.41
C ALA A 202 -43.69 -39.03 36.53
N SER A 203 -42.52 -38.94 37.16
CA SER A 203 -42.14 -39.77 38.30
C SER A 203 -43.02 -39.50 39.52
N SER A 204 -43.34 -38.24 39.79
CA SER A 204 -44.24 -37.85 40.88
C SER A 204 -45.66 -38.36 40.64
N ALA A 205 -46.19 -38.22 39.41
CA ALA A 205 -47.49 -38.75 39.03
C ALA A 205 -47.56 -40.28 39.13
N SER A 206 -46.51 -40.98 38.68
CA SER A 206 -46.41 -42.44 38.82
C SER A 206 -46.35 -42.87 40.28
N THR A 207 -45.60 -42.14 41.11
CA THR A 207 -45.48 -42.39 42.56
C THR A 207 -46.82 -42.18 43.25
N LEU A 208 -47.51 -41.07 42.96
CA LEU A 208 -48.83 -40.78 43.51
C LEU A 208 -49.85 -41.86 43.11
N ASN A 209 -49.83 -42.31 41.85
CA ASN A 209 -50.70 -43.41 41.42
C ASN A 209 -50.40 -44.72 42.15
N GLN A 210 -49.13 -45.06 42.37
CA GLN A 210 -48.75 -46.24 43.14
C GLN A 210 -49.17 -46.13 44.61
N ALA A 211 -48.98 -44.95 45.23
CA ALA A 211 -49.39 -44.67 46.60
C ALA A 211 -50.91 -44.75 46.77
N ASN A 212 -51.68 -44.17 45.84
CA ASN A 212 -53.14 -44.29 45.80
C ASN A 212 -53.57 -45.75 45.64
N THR A 213 -52.98 -46.49 44.69
CA THR A 213 -53.27 -47.91 44.48
C THR A 213 -52.99 -48.74 45.73
N TYR A 214 -51.87 -48.47 46.43
CA TYR A 214 -51.54 -49.13 47.69
C TYR A 214 -52.54 -48.80 48.80
N THR A 215 -52.89 -47.52 48.93
CA THR A 215 -53.85 -47.04 49.92
C THR A 215 -55.23 -47.65 49.70
N ASP A 216 -55.69 -47.69 48.45
CA ASP A 216 -56.96 -48.29 48.05
C ASP A 216 -56.97 -49.80 48.31
N ALA A 217 -55.92 -50.52 47.88
CA ALA A 217 -55.80 -51.96 48.11
C ALA A 217 -55.74 -52.31 49.61
N SER A 218 -54.99 -51.53 50.39
CA SER A 218 -54.89 -51.70 51.84
C SER A 218 -56.21 -51.37 52.54
N SER A 219 -56.92 -50.33 52.07
CA SER A 219 -58.24 -49.95 52.58
C SER A 219 -59.29 -51.03 52.29
N VAL A 220 -59.31 -51.60 51.08
CA VAL A 220 -60.17 -52.73 50.72
C VAL A 220 -59.84 -53.97 51.56
N SER A 221 -58.56 -54.31 51.72
CA SER A 221 -58.13 -55.42 52.56
C SER A 221 -58.54 -55.23 54.04
N THR A 222 -58.41 -54.01 54.55
CA THR A 222 -58.82 -53.65 55.92
C THR A 222 -60.32 -53.73 56.08
N LEU A 223 -61.10 -53.19 55.13
CA LEU A 223 -62.56 -53.28 55.13
C LEU A 223 -63.04 -54.73 55.09
N ASN A 224 -62.42 -55.58 54.27
CA ASN A 224 -62.74 -57.01 54.21
C ASN A 224 -62.45 -57.73 55.53
N GLN A 225 -61.34 -57.40 56.20
CA GLN A 225 -61.02 -57.94 57.52
C GLN A 225 -62.00 -57.45 58.59
N ALA A 226 -62.35 -56.17 58.60
CA ALA A 226 -63.33 -55.58 59.51
C ALA A 226 -64.73 -56.20 59.34
N ASN A 227 -65.16 -56.39 58.08
CA ASN A 227 -66.41 -57.08 57.76
C ASN A 227 -66.37 -58.53 58.22
N SER A 228 -65.30 -59.29 57.92
CA SER A 228 -65.15 -60.67 58.41
C SER A 228 -65.18 -60.76 59.94
N TYR A 229 -64.54 -59.82 60.64
CA TYR A 229 -64.58 -59.76 62.10
C TYR A 229 -65.99 -59.48 62.63
N THR A 230 -66.68 -58.52 62.01
CA THR A 230 -68.05 -58.16 62.36
C THR A 230 -69.00 -59.33 62.13
N ASP A 231 -68.89 -60.01 60.99
CA ASP A 231 -69.68 -61.19 60.64
C ASP A 231 -69.40 -62.36 61.60
N ALA A 232 -68.13 -62.65 61.88
CA ALA A 232 -67.75 -63.71 62.82
C ALA A 232 -68.24 -63.42 64.25
N SER A 233 -68.12 -62.17 64.71
CA SER A 233 -68.59 -61.74 66.03
C SER A 233 -70.11 -61.78 66.12
N SER A 234 -70.81 -61.36 65.06
CA SER A 234 -72.27 -61.43 64.96
C SER A 234 -72.77 -62.88 64.97
N ALA A 235 -72.11 -63.76 64.20
CA ALA A 235 -72.43 -65.19 64.19
C ALA A 235 -72.20 -65.85 65.56
N ASN A 236 -71.10 -65.52 66.26
CA ASN A 236 -70.84 -66.01 67.61
C ASN A 236 -71.89 -65.49 68.62
N THR A 237 -72.31 -64.23 68.48
CA THR A 237 -73.36 -63.63 69.31
C THR A 237 -74.70 -64.34 69.08
N LEU A 238 -75.06 -64.58 67.82
CA LEU A 238 -76.29 -65.30 67.45
C LEU A 238 -76.28 -66.75 67.97
N ASN A 239 -75.14 -67.44 67.89
CA ASN A 239 -74.98 -68.78 68.44
C ASN A 239 -75.16 -68.81 69.96
N GLN A 240 -74.59 -67.83 70.68
CA GLN A 240 -74.79 -67.69 72.13
C GLN A 240 -76.25 -67.40 72.48
N ALA A 241 -76.92 -66.52 71.72
CA ALA A 241 -78.33 -66.19 71.93
C ALA A 241 -79.25 -67.41 71.68
N ASN A 242 -78.99 -68.19 70.62
CA ASN A 242 -79.72 -69.43 70.34
C ASN A 242 -79.50 -70.46 71.44
N SER A 243 -78.25 -70.68 71.87
CA SER A 243 -77.93 -71.63 72.94
C SER A 243 -78.60 -71.26 74.27
N TYR A 244 -78.67 -69.97 74.59
CA TYR A 244 -79.40 -69.47 75.76
C TYR A 244 -80.92 -69.69 75.63
N THR A 245 -81.49 -69.46 74.45
CA THR A 245 -82.91 -69.66 74.16
C THR A 245 -83.30 -71.15 74.25
N ASP A 246 -82.47 -72.03 73.70
CA ASP A 246 -82.66 -73.49 73.76
C ASP A 246 -82.57 -74.00 75.20
N ALA A 247 -81.56 -73.54 75.98
CA ALA A 247 -81.42 -73.90 77.39
C ALA A 247 -82.63 -73.44 78.22
N SER A 248 -83.15 -72.24 77.95
CA SER A 248 -84.34 -71.71 78.61
C SER A 248 -85.60 -72.51 78.24
N SER A 249 -85.74 -72.89 76.97
CA SER A 249 -86.87 -73.69 76.47
C SER A 249 -86.86 -75.11 77.06
N ALA A 250 -85.70 -75.74 77.18
CA ALA A 250 -85.54 -77.04 77.81
C ALA A 250 -85.90 -77.02 79.31
N SER A 251 -85.55 -75.94 80.02
CA SER A 251 -85.95 -75.74 81.42
C SER A 251 -87.47 -75.63 81.56
N MET A 252 -88.14 -74.89 80.67
CA MET A 252 -89.61 -74.76 80.68
C MET A 252 -90.29 -76.11 80.40
N LEU A 253 -89.77 -76.91 79.46
CA LEU A 253 -90.31 -78.23 79.13
C LEU A 253 -90.15 -79.23 80.30
N ASN A 254 -89.00 -79.22 80.99
CA ASN A 254 -88.79 -80.05 82.18
C ASN A 254 -89.76 -79.68 83.32
N GLN A 255 -90.09 -78.39 83.47
CA GLN A 255 -91.06 -77.94 84.46
C GLN A 255 -92.50 -78.36 84.11
N ALA A 256 -92.86 -78.35 82.82
CA ALA A 256 -94.16 -78.84 82.33
C ALA A 256 -94.32 -80.37 82.49
N ASN A 257 -93.27 -81.16 82.26
CA ASN A 257 -93.28 -82.60 82.48
C ASN A 257 -93.40 -82.95 83.98
N SER A 258 -92.71 -82.22 84.86
CA SER A 258 -92.85 -82.38 86.32
C SER A 258 -94.29 -82.12 86.80
N TYR A 259 -95.00 -81.17 86.19
CA TYR A 259 -96.42 -80.94 86.43
C TYR A 259 -97.30 -82.11 85.97
N THR A 260 -97.02 -82.65 84.78
CA THR A 260 -97.78 -83.77 84.18
C THR A 260 -97.59 -85.07 84.96
N ASP A 261 -96.38 -85.33 85.44
CA ASP A 261 -96.07 -86.50 86.28
C ASP A 261 -96.70 -86.40 87.67
N THR A 262 -96.77 -85.20 88.25
CA THR A 262 -97.45 -84.95 89.53
C THR A 262 -98.98 -85.13 89.39
N ALA A 263 -99.56 -84.70 88.28
CA ALA A 263 -100.99 -84.88 87.99
C ALA A 263 -101.37 -86.35 87.73
N THR A 264 -100.45 -87.13 87.15
CA THR A 264 -100.67 -88.56 86.86
C THR A 264 -100.48 -89.43 88.12
N ALA A 265 -99.55 -89.06 89.01
CA ALA A 265 -99.32 -89.76 90.28
C ALA A 265 -100.44 -89.55 91.33
N ALA A 266 -101.18 -88.43 91.26
CA ALA A 266 -102.33 -88.18 92.14
C ALA A 266 -103.61 -88.93 91.73
N ALA A 267 -103.68 -89.50 90.52
CA ALA A 267 -104.87 -90.15 89.98
C ALA A 267 -105.01 -91.64 90.35
N VAL A 268 -103.97 -92.27 90.92
CA VAL A 268 -103.96 -93.74 91.14
C VAL A 268 -104.26 -94.16 92.58
N ASP A 269 -104.18 -93.27 93.57
CA ASP A 269 -104.21 -93.67 94.99
C ASP A 269 -105.43 -93.19 95.80
N LYS A 270 -106.50 -92.73 95.14
CA LYS A 270 -107.76 -92.38 95.82
C LYS A 270 -108.97 -93.06 95.20
N SER A 271 -109.27 -94.19 95.82
CA SER A 271 -110.58 -94.84 95.98
C SER A 271 -110.98 -95.92 94.97
N LYS A 272 -110.52 -97.13 95.30
CA LYS A 272 -111.46 -98.24 95.54
C LYS A 272 -112.47 -97.86 96.64
N ASP A 273 -113.74 -98.10 96.32
CA ASP A 273 -114.86 -98.58 97.17
C ASP A 273 -116.12 -97.70 97.26
N TYR A 274 -117.27 -98.37 97.05
CA TYR A 274 -118.69 -97.96 97.03
C TYR A 274 -119.36 -97.44 95.73
N THR A 275 -119.70 -98.41 94.88
CA THR A 275 -120.99 -98.71 94.22
C THR A 275 -122.18 -97.73 94.42
N ASP A 276 -122.74 -97.15 93.34
CA ASP A 276 -124.03 -97.55 92.73
C ASP A 276 -124.53 -96.59 91.61
N THR A 277 -125.02 -97.19 90.51
CA THR A 277 -126.21 -96.86 89.70
C THR A 277 -126.49 -95.43 89.13
N ALA A 278 -126.45 -95.36 87.78
CA ALA A 278 -127.30 -94.60 86.83
C ALA A 278 -127.27 -93.04 86.67
N THR A 279 -126.82 -92.63 85.47
CA THR A 279 -127.43 -91.67 84.51
C THR A 279 -127.40 -90.13 84.72
N ALA A 280 -126.60 -89.50 83.83
CA ALA A 280 -126.78 -88.25 83.06
C ALA A 280 -126.87 -86.82 83.70
N ALA A 281 -125.97 -85.97 83.15
CA ALA A 281 -126.17 -84.59 82.64
C ALA A 281 -125.52 -83.38 83.37
N ALA A 282 -124.87 -82.56 82.53
CA ALA A 282 -124.63 -81.11 82.58
C ALA A 282 -123.45 -80.49 83.37
N VAL A 283 -122.37 -80.16 82.63
CA VAL A 283 -121.69 -78.85 82.44
C VAL A 283 -121.91 -77.74 83.51
N ASP A 284 -120.84 -77.16 84.10
CA ASP A 284 -120.20 -75.88 83.65
C ASP A 284 -118.96 -75.40 84.46
N LYS A 285 -118.05 -74.70 83.73
CA LYS A 285 -117.06 -73.62 84.03
C LYS A 285 -115.87 -73.75 85.02
N SER A 286 -114.64 -73.58 84.47
CA SER A 286 -113.78 -72.34 84.41
C SER A 286 -112.35 -72.74 83.95
N LYS A 287 -111.58 -72.11 83.02
CA LYS A 287 -111.10 -70.76 82.64
C LYS A 287 -109.69 -70.37 83.20
N ASP A 288 -108.79 -70.06 82.27
CA ASP A 288 -107.50 -69.31 82.27
C ASP A 288 -106.23 -69.85 82.98
N TYR A 289 -105.15 -70.04 82.18
CA TYR A 289 -103.84 -69.37 82.34
C TYR A 289 -103.12 -69.29 80.97
N THR A 290 -102.68 -68.06 80.64
CA THR A 290 -102.21 -67.59 79.35
C THR A 290 -100.81 -66.95 79.50
N ASP A 291 -100.07 -66.92 78.39
CA ASP A 291 -99.01 -65.98 77.99
C ASP A 291 -98.52 -64.95 79.03
N THR A 292 -97.23 -65.05 79.41
CA THR A 292 -96.38 -63.91 79.86
C THR A 292 -94.86 -64.25 79.82
N ALA A 293 -94.42 -65.49 79.55
CA ALA A 293 -92.99 -65.85 79.63
C ALA A 293 -92.15 -65.66 78.35
N THR A 294 -92.75 -65.42 77.18
CA THR A 294 -92.01 -65.40 75.89
C THR A 294 -91.60 -63.99 75.44
N ALA A 295 -92.29 -62.92 75.86
CA ALA A 295 -91.96 -61.55 75.46
C ALA A 295 -90.74 -60.96 76.21
N ALA A 296 -90.58 -61.26 77.51
CA ALA A 296 -89.45 -60.76 78.31
C ALA A 296 -88.11 -61.45 77.98
N ALA A 297 -88.14 -62.70 77.50
CA ALA A 297 -86.95 -63.41 77.04
C ALA A 297 -86.49 -62.93 75.65
N VAL A 298 -87.44 -62.56 74.77
CA VAL A 298 -87.15 -62.00 73.44
C VAL A 298 -86.67 -60.54 73.53
N ASP A 299 -87.27 -59.70 74.38
CA ASP A 299 -86.81 -58.32 74.56
C ASP A 299 -85.41 -58.23 75.19
N LYS A 300 -85.09 -59.08 76.18
CA LYS A 300 -83.75 -59.10 76.80
C LYS A 300 -82.69 -59.70 75.87
N SER A 301 -83.05 -60.69 75.05
CA SER A 301 -82.21 -61.24 73.98
C SER A 301 -81.93 -60.20 72.88
N LYS A 302 -82.96 -59.42 72.53
CA LYS A 302 -82.84 -58.33 71.55
C LYS A 302 -81.98 -57.19 72.07
N ASP A 303 -82.11 -56.80 73.33
CA ASP A 303 -81.28 -55.76 73.96
C ASP A 303 -79.80 -56.19 74.09
N TYR A 304 -79.55 -57.47 74.36
CA TYR A 304 -78.20 -58.07 74.31
C TYR A 304 -77.63 -58.10 72.89
N THR A 305 -78.44 -58.48 71.90
CA THR A 305 -78.03 -58.51 70.49
C THR A 305 -77.75 -57.10 69.98
N ASP A 306 -78.60 -56.12 70.30
CA ASP A 306 -78.48 -54.74 69.83
C ASP A 306 -77.31 -54.02 70.53
N THR A 307 -77.08 -54.23 71.84
CA THR A 307 -75.93 -53.65 72.57
C THR A 307 -74.59 -54.28 72.18
N ALA A 308 -74.53 -55.61 72.02
CA ALA A 308 -73.30 -56.30 71.62
C ALA A 308 -72.95 -56.03 70.15
N THR A 309 -73.95 -55.90 69.28
CA THR A 309 -73.75 -55.52 67.86
C THR A 309 -73.27 -54.08 67.76
N ALA A 310 -73.83 -53.13 68.52
CA ALA A 310 -73.35 -51.75 68.56
C ALA A 310 -71.90 -51.66 69.05
N ALA A 311 -71.53 -52.37 70.11
CA ALA A 311 -70.15 -52.42 70.61
C ALA A 311 -69.18 -53.08 69.61
N ALA A 312 -69.63 -54.08 68.85
CA ALA A 312 -68.84 -54.71 67.79
C ALA A 312 -68.63 -53.77 66.59
N VAL A 313 -69.66 -53.01 66.20
CA VAL A 313 -69.59 -51.98 65.16
C VAL A 313 -68.65 -50.85 65.55
N ASP A 314 -68.73 -50.36 66.79
CA ASP A 314 -67.83 -49.30 67.29
C ASP A 314 -66.37 -49.76 67.32
N LYS A 315 -66.11 -51.00 67.76
CA LYS A 315 -64.75 -51.56 67.77
C LYS A 315 -64.22 -51.83 66.36
N SER A 316 -65.08 -52.27 65.44
CA SER A 316 -64.78 -52.41 64.01
C SER A 316 -64.44 -51.06 63.38
N LYS A 317 -65.17 -50.01 63.75
CA LYS A 317 -64.93 -48.64 63.32
C LYS A 317 -63.60 -48.10 63.85
N ASP A 318 -63.30 -48.30 65.13
CA ASP A 318 -62.04 -47.87 65.73
C ASP A 318 -60.81 -48.59 65.11
N TYR A 319 -60.96 -49.89 64.81
CA TYR A 319 -59.94 -50.65 64.08
C TYR A 319 -59.74 -50.11 62.65
N THR A 320 -60.84 -49.83 61.95
CA THR A 320 -60.81 -49.27 60.60
C THR A 320 -60.15 -47.88 60.60
N ASP A 321 -60.56 -47.00 61.51
CA ASP A 321 -60.05 -45.62 61.60
C ASP A 321 -58.55 -45.61 61.95
N THR A 322 -58.08 -46.45 62.89
CA THR A 322 -56.65 -46.56 63.26
C THR A 322 -55.80 -47.19 62.15
N ALA A 323 -56.28 -48.25 61.51
CA ALA A 323 -55.55 -48.92 60.43
C ALA A 323 -55.49 -48.07 59.15
N THR A 324 -56.58 -47.34 58.84
CA THR A 324 -56.60 -46.38 57.73
C THR A 324 -55.64 -45.22 57.99
N ALA A 325 -55.59 -44.67 59.20
CA ALA A 325 -54.62 -43.63 59.55
C ALA A 325 -53.17 -44.11 59.37
N ALA A 326 -52.83 -45.32 59.85
CA ALA A 326 -51.51 -45.90 59.67
C ALA A 326 -51.17 -46.19 58.20
N ALA A 327 -52.15 -46.58 57.39
CA ALA A 327 -51.97 -46.77 55.94
C ALA A 327 -51.72 -45.45 55.21
N VAL A 328 -52.44 -44.38 55.58
CA VAL A 328 -52.25 -43.02 55.05
C VAL A 328 -50.86 -42.48 55.43
N ASP A 329 -50.43 -42.65 56.68
CA ASP A 329 -49.10 -42.20 57.11
C ASP A 329 -47.98 -42.92 56.36
N LYS A 330 -48.11 -44.23 56.15
CA LYS A 330 -47.11 -45.02 55.40
C LYS A 330 -47.10 -44.68 53.91
N SER A 331 -48.25 -44.37 53.33
CA SER A 331 -48.40 -43.88 51.96
C SER A 331 -47.73 -42.51 51.79
N LYS A 332 -47.89 -41.63 52.79
CA LYS A 332 -47.24 -40.32 52.85
C LYS A 332 -45.72 -40.44 52.93
N ASP A 333 -45.21 -41.31 53.80
CA ASP A 333 -43.76 -41.54 53.96
C ASP A 333 -43.11 -42.10 52.68
N TYR A 334 -43.82 -43.00 51.98
CA TYR A 334 -43.38 -43.53 50.69
C TYR A 334 -43.35 -42.44 49.61
N THR A 335 -44.39 -41.59 49.56
CA THR A 335 -44.47 -40.47 48.62
C THR A 335 -43.35 -39.47 48.89
N ASP A 336 -43.15 -39.06 50.14
CA ASP A 336 -42.16 -38.06 50.52
C ASP A 336 -40.72 -38.55 50.23
N THR A 337 -40.41 -39.82 50.54
CA THR A 337 -39.08 -40.42 50.27
C THR A 337 -38.82 -40.57 48.77
N ALA A 338 -39.79 -41.05 48.00
CA ALA A 338 -39.64 -41.24 46.56
C ALA A 338 -39.58 -39.91 45.80
N THR A 339 -40.34 -38.90 46.23
CA THR A 339 -40.28 -37.54 45.67
C THR A 339 -38.93 -36.90 45.95
N ALA A 340 -38.37 -37.02 47.16
CA ALA A 340 -37.03 -36.52 47.47
C ALA A 340 -35.96 -37.16 46.56
N ALA A 341 -36.00 -38.48 46.40
CA ALA A 341 -35.06 -39.19 45.52
C ALA A 341 -35.21 -38.80 44.02
N ALA A 342 -36.43 -38.52 43.57
CA ALA A 342 -36.68 -38.04 42.20
C ALA A 342 -36.13 -36.62 41.99
N VAL A 343 -36.30 -35.74 42.97
CA VAL A 343 -35.77 -34.37 42.97
C VAL A 343 -34.24 -34.37 42.95
N ASP A 344 -33.60 -35.19 43.79
CA ASP A 344 -32.13 -35.29 43.81
C ASP A 344 -31.58 -35.79 42.47
N LYS A 345 -32.21 -36.79 41.86
CA LYS A 345 -31.80 -37.32 40.56
C LYS A 345 -32.02 -36.34 39.41
N SER A 346 -33.10 -35.56 39.47
CA SER A 346 -33.39 -34.46 38.55
C SER A 346 -32.34 -33.35 38.63
N LYS A 347 -31.91 -33.02 39.85
CA LYS A 347 -30.84 -32.06 40.12
C LYS A 347 -29.50 -32.54 39.56
N ASP A 348 -29.13 -33.78 39.80
CA ASP A 348 -27.86 -34.36 39.32
C ASP A 348 -27.79 -34.41 37.78
N TYR A 349 -28.92 -34.73 37.12
CA TYR A 349 -29.04 -34.66 35.67
C TYR A 349 -28.86 -33.23 35.14
N THR A 350 -29.49 -32.26 35.80
CA THR A 350 -29.43 -30.84 35.41
C THR A 350 -28.02 -30.31 35.58
N ASP A 351 -27.35 -30.60 36.69
CA ASP A 351 -26.01 -30.11 36.99
C ASP A 351 -24.97 -30.73 36.02
N THR A 352 -25.05 -32.04 35.77
CA THR A 352 -24.14 -32.75 34.84
C THR A 352 -24.32 -32.29 33.39
N ALA A 353 -25.56 -32.15 32.92
CA ALA A 353 -25.84 -31.72 31.55
C ALA A 353 -25.48 -30.25 31.30
N THR A 354 -25.70 -29.38 32.30
CA THR A 354 -25.29 -27.97 32.24
C THR A 354 -23.78 -27.84 32.12
N ALA A 355 -23.01 -28.59 32.89
CA ALA A 355 -21.54 -28.59 32.80
C ALA A 355 -21.04 -29.02 31.40
N ALA A 356 -21.61 -30.11 30.84
CA ALA A 356 -21.25 -30.57 29.51
C ALA A 356 -21.63 -29.58 28.39
N ALA A 357 -22.73 -28.83 28.55
CA ALA A 357 -23.13 -27.78 27.61
C ALA A 357 -22.19 -26.57 27.65
N VAL A 358 -21.72 -26.18 28.85
CA VAL A 358 -20.73 -25.12 29.03
C VAL A 358 -19.39 -25.50 28.39
N ASP A 359 -18.92 -26.73 28.59
CA ASP A 359 -17.66 -27.20 27.99
C ASP A 359 -17.72 -27.22 26.46
N LYS A 360 -18.80 -27.72 25.86
CA LYS A 360 -18.99 -27.67 24.39
C LYS A 360 -19.08 -26.25 23.85
N SER A 361 -19.71 -25.34 24.59
CA SER A 361 -19.80 -23.92 24.21
C SER A 361 -18.43 -23.24 24.21
N LYS A 362 -17.59 -23.58 25.19
CA LYS A 362 -16.20 -23.11 25.28
C LYS A 362 -15.35 -23.63 24.12
N ASP A 363 -15.42 -24.93 23.84
CA ASP A 363 -14.67 -25.57 22.74
C ASP A 363 -15.06 -24.99 21.37
N TYR A 364 -16.36 -24.78 21.13
CA TYR A 364 -16.85 -24.14 19.92
C TYR A 364 -16.38 -22.68 19.77
N THR A 365 -16.28 -21.96 20.89
CA THR A 365 -15.79 -20.58 20.92
C THR A 365 -14.30 -20.51 20.59
N ASP A 366 -13.49 -21.34 21.25
CA ASP A 366 -12.03 -21.37 21.06
C ASP A 366 -11.68 -21.74 19.60
N HIS A 367 -12.31 -22.77 19.03
CA HIS A 367 -12.07 -23.15 17.64
C HIS A 367 -12.46 -22.09 16.60
N ARG A 368 -13.55 -21.34 16.81
CA ARG A 368 -13.93 -20.25 15.90
C ARG A 368 -12.97 -19.06 16.00
N VAL A 369 -12.55 -18.69 17.21
CA VAL A 369 -11.61 -17.59 17.43
C VAL A 369 -10.27 -17.88 16.76
N ASP A 370 -9.74 -19.10 16.90
CA ASP A 370 -8.47 -19.48 16.26
C ASP A 370 -8.53 -19.38 14.73
N ASN A 371 -9.59 -19.93 14.12
CA ASN A 371 -9.73 -19.94 12.66
C ASN A 371 -9.86 -18.52 12.06
N LEU A 372 -10.67 -17.66 12.71
CA LEU A 372 -10.86 -16.27 12.33
C LEU A 372 -9.57 -15.44 12.50
N THR A 373 -8.84 -15.65 13.59
CA THR A 373 -7.58 -14.96 13.86
C THR A 373 -6.52 -15.35 12.83
N SER A 374 -6.41 -16.64 12.51
CA SER A 374 -5.46 -17.12 11.50
C SER A 374 -5.75 -16.56 10.10
N THR A 375 -7.02 -16.54 9.70
CA THR A 375 -7.44 -15.99 8.40
C THR A 375 -7.18 -14.48 8.31
N ALA A 376 -7.42 -13.73 9.38
CA ALA A 376 -7.17 -12.29 9.42
C ALA A 376 -5.67 -11.95 9.32
N VAL A 377 -4.82 -12.73 9.99
CA VAL A 377 -3.35 -12.58 9.91
C VAL A 377 -2.85 -12.86 8.48
N GLU A 378 -3.34 -13.92 7.84
CA GLU A 378 -2.96 -14.24 6.45
C GLU A 378 -3.36 -13.13 5.47
N GLN A 379 -4.59 -12.61 5.56
CA GLN A 379 -5.05 -11.50 4.70
C GLN A 379 -4.26 -10.22 4.95
N SER A 380 -3.96 -9.90 6.22
CA SER A 380 -3.14 -8.74 6.58
C SER A 380 -1.72 -8.85 6.01
N ASN A 381 -1.09 -10.02 6.10
CA ASN A 381 0.23 -10.25 5.53
C ASN A 381 0.22 -10.13 4.00
N SER A 382 -0.80 -10.70 3.34
CA SER A 382 -0.95 -10.60 1.88
C SER A 382 -1.07 -9.15 1.40
N TYR A 383 -1.94 -8.36 2.04
CA TYR A 383 -2.11 -6.94 1.72
C TYR A 383 -0.85 -6.11 2.00
N THR A 384 -0.16 -6.39 3.11
CA THR A 384 1.08 -5.70 3.49
C THR A 384 2.19 -5.97 2.46
N ASN A 385 2.34 -7.22 2.03
CA ASN A 385 3.31 -7.58 0.98
C ASN A 385 2.98 -6.87 -0.34
N GLU A 386 1.71 -6.84 -0.74
CA GLU A 386 1.29 -6.17 -1.97
C GLU A 386 1.60 -4.66 -1.93
N LYS A 387 1.37 -4.01 -0.78
CA LYS A 387 1.71 -2.59 -0.58
C LYS A 387 3.21 -2.33 -0.54
N TYR A 388 3.96 -3.23 0.08
CA TYR A 388 5.42 -3.16 0.09
C TYR A 388 5.99 -3.22 -1.33
N ASP A 389 5.52 -4.16 -2.14
CA ASP A 389 5.91 -4.32 -3.55
C ASP A 389 5.51 -3.10 -4.41
N GLN A 390 4.34 -2.51 -4.17
CA GLN A 390 3.93 -1.26 -4.82
C GLN A 390 4.89 -0.11 -4.49
N SER A 391 5.37 -0.01 -3.24
CA SER A 391 6.31 1.05 -2.84
C SER A 391 7.67 0.90 -3.52
N ILE A 392 8.18 -0.33 -3.63
CA ILE A 392 9.44 -0.62 -4.34
C ILE A 392 9.33 -0.23 -5.81
N ASN A 393 8.22 -0.62 -6.46
CA ASN A 393 7.97 -0.26 -7.85
C ASN A 393 7.89 1.26 -8.05
N TYR A 394 7.24 1.99 -7.13
CA TYR A 394 7.16 3.44 -7.20
C TYR A 394 8.55 4.10 -7.09
N ALA A 395 9.35 3.65 -6.12
CA ALA A 395 10.71 4.15 -5.91
C ALA A 395 11.62 3.87 -7.12
N GLN A 396 11.55 2.66 -7.69
CA GLN A 396 12.29 2.30 -8.90
C GLN A 396 11.86 3.13 -10.11
N ASN A 397 10.55 3.33 -10.32
CA ASN A 397 10.06 4.17 -11.40
C ASN A 397 10.51 5.63 -11.26
N ALA A 398 10.50 6.18 -10.04
CA ALA A 398 11.00 7.52 -9.77
C ALA A 398 12.51 7.65 -10.05
N ALA A 399 13.30 6.65 -9.63
CA ALA A 399 14.74 6.60 -9.92
C ALA A 399 15.02 6.52 -11.44
N ASN A 400 14.33 5.63 -12.15
CA ASN A 400 14.45 5.49 -13.60
C ASN A 400 14.06 6.77 -14.35
N GLN A 401 13.02 7.48 -13.88
CA GLN A 401 12.61 8.76 -14.44
C GLN A 401 13.67 9.84 -14.23
N ALA A 402 14.30 9.90 -13.05
CA ALA A 402 15.37 10.83 -12.76
C ALA A 402 16.61 10.58 -13.65
N GLU A 403 16.99 9.32 -13.83
CA GLU A 403 18.09 8.92 -14.71
C GLU A 403 17.81 9.27 -16.19
N SER A 404 16.59 8.99 -16.67
CA SER A 404 16.14 9.35 -18.01
C SER A 404 16.16 10.86 -18.26
N ASN A 405 15.71 11.66 -17.29
CA ASN A 405 15.75 13.12 -17.37
C ASN A 405 17.19 13.65 -17.42
N ALA A 406 18.10 13.08 -16.61
CA ALA A 406 19.52 13.46 -16.60
C ALA A 406 20.22 13.11 -17.93
N ALA A 407 19.94 11.93 -18.48
CA ALA A 407 20.43 11.50 -19.78
C ALA A 407 19.92 12.44 -20.90
N SER A 408 18.61 12.74 -20.92
CA SER A 408 18.01 13.68 -21.88
C SER A 408 18.61 15.08 -21.79
N TYR A 409 18.86 15.61 -20.59
CA TYR A 409 19.50 16.91 -20.43
C TYR A 409 20.93 16.91 -21.03
N THR A 410 21.70 15.86 -20.74
CA THR A 410 23.06 15.70 -21.23
C THR A 410 23.10 15.59 -22.75
N ASP A 411 22.28 14.73 -23.34
CA ASP A 411 22.18 14.56 -24.79
C ASP A 411 21.76 15.86 -25.49
N ASN A 412 20.79 16.59 -24.95
CA ASN A 412 20.38 17.88 -25.50
C ASN A 412 21.52 18.89 -25.49
N ARG A 413 22.31 18.94 -24.41
CA ARG A 413 23.45 19.86 -24.29
C ARG A 413 24.57 19.51 -25.27
N VAL A 414 24.91 18.23 -25.38
CA VAL A 414 25.93 17.72 -26.30
C VAL A 414 25.49 17.93 -27.76
N ASN A 415 24.23 17.64 -28.08
CA ASN A 415 23.67 17.87 -29.42
C ASN A 415 23.65 19.35 -29.78
N ALA A 416 23.26 20.24 -28.87
CA ALA A 416 23.30 21.68 -29.11
C ALA A 416 24.72 22.19 -29.39
N LEU A 417 25.70 21.71 -28.63
CA LEU A 417 27.12 22.05 -28.83
C LEU A 417 27.64 21.52 -30.18
N SER A 418 27.32 20.27 -30.52
CA SER A 418 27.68 19.65 -31.80
C SER A 418 27.06 20.40 -32.99
N HIS A 419 25.79 20.81 -32.86
CA HIS A 419 25.09 21.58 -33.89
C HIS A 419 25.74 22.95 -34.11
N SER A 420 26.02 23.69 -33.03
CA SER A 420 26.69 25.00 -33.09
C SER A 420 28.08 24.89 -33.74
N THR A 421 28.84 23.86 -33.37
CA THR A 421 30.18 23.59 -33.90
C THR A 421 30.12 23.24 -35.39
N ASN A 422 29.22 22.35 -35.80
CA ASN A 422 29.02 21.98 -37.21
C ASN A 422 28.56 23.15 -38.08
N GLN A 423 27.71 24.05 -37.55
CA GLN A 423 27.30 25.27 -38.26
C GLN A 423 28.49 26.20 -38.49
N ARG A 424 29.35 26.39 -37.48
CA ARG A 424 30.58 27.18 -37.62
C ARG A 424 31.54 26.57 -38.64
N PHE A 425 31.73 25.25 -38.62
CA PHE A 425 32.55 24.55 -39.62
C PHE A 425 31.99 24.67 -41.03
N LYS A 426 30.68 24.50 -41.23
CA LYS A 426 30.03 24.71 -42.54
C LYS A 426 30.18 26.14 -43.04
N GLN A 427 30.03 27.13 -42.15
CA GLN A 427 30.23 28.53 -42.50
C GLN A 427 31.67 28.82 -42.88
N LEU A 428 32.65 28.22 -42.17
CA LEU A 428 34.06 28.33 -42.50
C LEU A 428 34.37 27.70 -43.86
N ASN A 429 33.90 26.48 -44.11
CA ASN A 429 34.09 25.80 -45.40
C ASN A 429 33.51 26.64 -46.54
N SER A 430 32.29 27.16 -46.36
CA SER A 430 31.65 28.02 -47.35
C SER A 430 32.41 29.32 -47.61
N LYS A 431 33.08 29.88 -46.59
CA LYS A 431 33.95 31.07 -46.77
C LYS A 431 35.21 30.70 -47.56
N ILE A 432 35.81 29.56 -47.27
CA ILE A 432 36.98 29.03 -48.00
C ILE A 432 36.63 28.77 -49.46
N ASP A 433 35.54 28.06 -49.74
CA ASP A 433 35.09 27.76 -51.11
C ASP A 433 34.80 29.03 -51.92
N ARG A 434 34.20 30.04 -51.27
CA ARG A 434 33.98 31.35 -51.90
C ARG A 434 35.28 32.10 -52.16
N ALA A 435 36.24 32.04 -51.24
CA ALA A 435 37.55 32.66 -51.43
C ALA A 435 38.30 32.00 -52.60
N GLU A 436 38.32 30.67 -52.64
CA GLU A 436 38.91 29.90 -53.74
C GLU A 436 38.27 30.23 -55.08
N LYS A 437 36.92 30.24 -55.15
CA LYS A 437 36.21 30.58 -56.39
C LYS A 437 36.47 32.02 -56.86
N ARG A 438 36.56 32.98 -55.94
CA ARG A 438 36.92 34.38 -56.27
C ARG A 438 38.34 34.49 -56.78
N LEU A 439 39.28 33.75 -56.20
CA LEU A 439 40.67 33.69 -56.66
C LEU A 439 40.75 33.08 -58.07
N ASN A 440 40.12 31.93 -58.28
CA ASN A 440 40.09 31.27 -59.59
C ASN A 440 39.45 32.14 -60.67
N ALA A 441 38.35 32.84 -60.33
CA ALA A 441 37.70 33.79 -61.23
C ALA A 441 38.57 35.02 -61.53
N GLY A 442 39.32 35.53 -60.54
CA GLY A 442 40.29 36.60 -60.75
C GLY A 442 41.44 36.19 -61.67
N VAL A 443 41.99 34.98 -61.51
CA VAL A 443 43.00 34.41 -62.41
C VAL A 443 42.43 34.26 -63.82
N ALA A 444 41.21 33.76 -63.96
CA ALA A 444 40.52 33.70 -65.25
C ALA A 444 40.36 35.09 -65.88
N GLY A 445 40.10 36.13 -65.09
CA GLY A 445 40.05 37.54 -65.54
C GLY A 445 41.35 38.03 -66.15
N VAL A 446 42.47 37.76 -65.48
CA VAL A 446 43.81 38.13 -65.99
C VAL A 446 44.17 37.30 -67.23
N THR A 447 43.83 36.01 -67.26
CA THR A 447 44.00 35.15 -68.44
C THR A 447 43.18 35.68 -69.63
N ALA A 448 41.95 36.14 -69.39
CA ALA A 448 41.10 36.76 -70.41
C ALA A 448 41.72 38.06 -70.94
N ILE A 449 42.32 38.88 -70.09
CA ILE A 449 43.03 40.10 -70.52
C ILE A 449 44.26 39.75 -71.36
N ALA A 450 45.02 38.74 -70.94
CA ALA A 450 46.24 38.32 -71.61
C ALA A 450 45.99 37.72 -73.01
N SER A 451 44.80 37.13 -73.22
CA SER A 451 44.43 36.55 -74.51
C SER A 451 43.87 37.55 -75.53
N ILE A 452 43.75 38.83 -75.17
CA ILE A 452 43.25 39.87 -76.08
C ILE A 452 44.26 40.10 -77.23
N PRO A 453 43.91 39.78 -78.49
CA PRO A 453 44.78 40.04 -79.63
C PRO A 453 44.78 41.53 -79.96
N TYR A 454 45.89 42.01 -80.53
CA TYR A 454 46.01 43.39 -81.00
C TYR A 454 46.57 43.42 -82.42
N VAL A 455 46.05 44.35 -83.23
CA VAL A 455 46.49 44.53 -84.62
C VAL A 455 47.59 45.59 -84.64
N ALA A 456 48.78 45.21 -85.10
CA ALA A 456 50.00 46.03 -84.99
C ALA A 456 50.06 47.21 -85.97
N GLU A 457 49.34 47.13 -87.10
CA GLU A 457 49.44 48.12 -88.19
C GLU A 457 48.56 49.35 -87.99
N ASN A 458 47.48 49.26 -87.21
CA ASN A 458 46.52 50.35 -87.04
C ASN A 458 46.82 51.19 -85.79
N SER A 459 46.58 52.50 -85.88
CA SER A 459 46.74 53.45 -84.76
C SER A 459 45.76 53.20 -83.61
N PHE A 460 44.63 52.53 -83.89
CA PHE A 460 43.65 52.08 -82.91
C PHE A 460 43.24 50.63 -83.17
N SER A 461 43.16 49.82 -82.13
CA SER A 461 42.59 48.48 -82.18
C SER A 461 41.83 48.16 -80.89
N TYR A 462 40.84 47.27 -81.00
CA TYR A 462 40.10 46.73 -79.87
C TYR A 462 40.07 45.21 -79.98
N GLY A 463 39.92 44.53 -78.85
CA GLY A 463 39.84 43.08 -78.80
C GLY A 463 39.06 42.60 -77.59
N ILE A 464 38.58 41.36 -77.69
CA ILE A 464 37.88 40.67 -76.61
C ILE A 464 38.63 39.37 -76.35
N GLY A 465 38.82 39.06 -75.09
CA GLY A 465 39.46 37.82 -74.64
C GLY A 465 38.54 37.07 -73.68
N LEU A 466 38.64 35.76 -73.71
CA LEU A 466 37.97 34.86 -72.77
C LEU A 466 39.03 34.13 -71.96
N GLY A 467 38.75 33.93 -70.68
CA GLY A 467 39.65 33.25 -69.77
C GLY A 467 38.88 32.25 -68.92
N ASN A 468 39.47 31.07 -68.77
CA ASN A 468 39.00 30.02 -67.88
C ASN A 468 40.18 29.56 -67.02
N TYR A 469 39.93 29.38 -65.73
CA TYR A 469 40.87 28.75 -64.82
C TYR A 469 40.08 28.03 -63.72
N GLN A 470 40.23 26.71 -63.65
CA GLN A 470 39.48 25.85 -62.73
C GLN A 470 37.96 26.11 -62.82
N ASN A 471 37.32 26.44 -61.70
CA ASN A 471 35.89 26.76 -61.61
C ASN A 471 35.57 28.26 -61.83
N GLY A 472 36.55 29.04 -62.28
CA GLY A 472 36.45 30.47 -62.61
C GLY A 472 36.41 30.71 -64.12
N ASN A 473 35.54 31.62 -64.56
CA ASN A 473 35.43 32.06 -65.96
C ASN A 473 35.41 33.58 -65.99
N ALA A 474 35.96 34.19 -67.03
CA ALA A 474 35.92 35.63 -67.20
C ALA A 474 35.93 36.03 -68.68
N ILE A 475 35.41 37.23 -68.93
CA ILE A 475 35.49 37.92 -70.21
C ILE A 475 36.25 39.22 -70.01
N ALA A 476 37.05 39.59 -71.00
CA ALA A 476 37.80 40.82 -71.01
C ALA A 476 37.64 41.56 -72.33
N GLY A 477 37.61 42.89 -72.26
CA GLY A 477 37.64 43.78 -73.40
C GLY A 477 38.84 44.71 -73.28
N GLY A 478 39.48 45.01 -74.40
CA GLY A 478 40.67 45.83 -74.42
C GLY A 478 40.71 46.75 -75.61
N VAL A 479 41.34 47.91 -75.42
CA VAL A 479 41.66 48.87 -76.48
C VAL A 479 43.15 49.16 -76.46
N ASN A 480 43.72 49.30 -77.65
CA ASN A 480 45.12 49.66 -77.87
C ASN A 480 45.19 50.87 -78.79
N TYR A 481 46.02 51.84 -78.41
CA TYR A 481 46.24 53.07 -79.16
C TYR A 481 47.74 53.27 -79.38
N LYS A 482 48.19 53.40 -80.63
CA LYS A 482 49.59 53.72 -80.96
C LYS A 482 49.77 55.24 -80.92
N THR A 483 50.60 55.70 -80.00
CA THR A 483 50.94 57.13 -79.87
C THR A 483 52.06 57.53 -80.83
N SER A 484 52.86 56.58 -81.31
CA SER A 484 53.90 56.73 -82.35
C SER A 484 54.19 55.36 -82.99
N PRO A 485 54.95 55.25 -84.09
CA PRO A 485 55.23 53.96 -84.75
C PRO A 485 55.78 52.88 -83.80
N ASN A 486 56.52 53.33 -82.78
CA ASN A 486 57.23 52.50 -81.83
C ASN A 486 56.65 52.52 -80.40
N THR A 487 55.54 53.24 -80.16
CA THR A 487 54.94 53.35 -78.82
C THR A 487 53.44 53.07 -78.85
N ASN A 488 52.97 52.28 -77.89
CA ASN A 488 51.56 51.95 -77.76
C ASN A 488 51.09 51.92 -76.31
N VAL A 489 49.83 52.29 -76.12
CA VAL A 489 49.11 52.30 -74.84
C VAL A 489 47.96 51.31 -74.94
N ARG A 490 47.73 50.55 -73.87
CA ARG A 490 46.65 49.57 -73.77
C ARG A 490 45.85 49.81 -72.53
N LEU A 491 44.54 49.68 -72.66
CA LEU A 491 43.60 49.64 -71.55
C LEU A 491 42.77 48.37 -71.72
N ASN A 492 42.77 47.52 -70.69
CA ASN A 492 42.02 46.29 -70.66
C ASN A 492 41.14 46.26 -69.40
N VAL A 493 39.95 45.70 -69.54
CA VAL A 493 38.99 45.52 -68.46
C VAL A 493 38.48 44.08 -68.52
N SER A 494 38.28 43.43 -67.38
CA SER A 494 37.68 42.10 -67.30
C SER A 494 36.59 42.01 -66.26
N TRP A 495 35.62 41.14 -66.49
CA TRP A 495 34.57 40.77 -65.56
C TRP A 495 34.53 39.26 -65.41
N ASP A 496 34.47 38.79 -64.17
CA ASP A 496 34.55 37.37 -63.84
C ASP A 496 33.24 36.78 -63.30
N SER A 497 33.17 35.45 -63.26
CA SER A 497 32.00 34.68 -62.81
C SER A 497 31.69 34.81 -61.32
N SER A 498 32.58 35.44 -60.55
CA SER A 498 32.38 35.80 -59.14
C SER A 498 32.00 37.27 -58.96
N ARG A 499 31.66 37.98 -60.04
CA ARG A 499 31.27 39.40 -60.08
C ARG A 499 32.38 40.37 -59.67
N ASN A 500 33.65 39.95 -59.75
CA ASN A 500 34.73 40.93 -59.63
C ASN A 500 35.06 41.49 -61.02
N SER A 501 35.66 42.68 -61.02
CA SER A 501 36.19 43.32 -62.20
C SER A 501 37.66 43.69 -61.99
N ALA A 502 38.47 43.54 -63.03
CA ALA A 502 39.85 43.98 -63.03
C ALA A 502 40.11 44.94 -64.19
N VAL A 503 41.03 45.88 -63.99
CA VAL A 503 41.42 46.88 -64.99
C VAL A 503 42.95 46.89 -65.06
N GLY A 504 43.49 46.80 -66.26
CA GLY A 504 44.92 46.85 -66.51
C GLY A 504 45.25 47.87 -67.59
N ILE A 505 46.24 48.72 -67.34
CA ILE A 505 46.77 49.67 -68.31
C ILE A 505 48.24 49.35 -68.55
N GLY A 506 48.64 49.27 -69.82
CA GLY A 506 50.01 48.96 -70.22
C GLY A 506 50.55 49.99 -71.20
N PHE A 507 51.82 50.35 -71.04
CA PHE A 507 52.55 51.22 -71.96
C PHE A 507 53.73 50.41 -72.49
N ALA A 508 53.95 50.43 -73.79
CA ALA A 508 55.09 49.78 -74.40
C ALA A 508 55.76 50.73 -75.41
N GLY A 509 57.10 50.69 -75.42
CA GLY A 509 57.95 51.44 -76.32
C GLY A 509 59.11 50.56 -76.77
N GLY A 510 59.31 50.42 -78.07
CA GLY A 510 60.45 49.71 -78.66
C GLY A 510 61.39 50.68 -79.39
N TRP A 511 62.66 50.33 -79.53
CA TRP A 511 63.63 51.11 -80.30
C TRP A 511 64.27 50.27 -81.39
#